data_AF-A0A239KKD4-F1
#
_entry.id   AF-A0A239KKD4-F1
#
_cell.length_a   1.000
_cell.length_b   1.000
_cell.length_c   1.000
_cell.angle_alpha   90.00
_cell.angle_beta   90.00
_cell.angle_gamma   90.00
#
_symmetry.space_group_name_H-M   'P 1'
#
loop_
_entity.id
_entity.type
_entity.pdbx_description
1 polymer ?
#
loop_
_entity_poly.entity_id
_entity_poly.type
_entity_poly.pdbx_seq_one_letter_code
_entity_poly.pdbx_strand_id
1 'polypeptide(L)'
;MIHPVYFIFLFLLFACGQDDSGKSGLSNFESTASFHLVGDGYDEVTSFNSNDNLIFSQLFENNEMWIRLAASQNANGEHGSHIDIDICDYSGSAKYAPIDPQKRPCSKSGWDIWWHDDSKVYFNQETSNPCILILTQNGDMLSGVFECDDVIKMGGTSTIQIKDGSFKTMIERK
;
A
#
# COMPACT_ATOMS: atom_id res chain seq x y z
N MET A 1 19.75 81.08 -6.61
CA MET A 1 18.52 80.74 -7.35
C MET A 1 18.37 79.22 -7.34
N ILE A 2 17.32 78.78 -6.64
CA ILE A 2 16.55 77.52 -6.69
C ILE A 2 17.32 76.18 -6.68
N HIS A 3 17.26 75.52 -5.52
CA HIS A 3 17.50 74.08 -5.29
C HIS A 3 16.36 73.23 -5.86
N PRO A 4 16.60 71.95 -6.18
CA PRO A 4 15.60 70.91 -5.99
C PRO A 4 16.02 69.94 -4.86
N VAL A 5 15.15 69.87 -3.86
CA VAL A 5 15.09 68.86 -2.81
C VAL A 5 14.28 67.68 -3.36
N TYR A 6 14.79 66.45 -3.28
CA TYR A 6 13.95 65.26 -3.48
C TYR A 6 14.16 64.22 -2.38
N PHE A 7 13.16 64.23 -1.50
CA PHE A 7 12.50 63.16 -0.76
C PHE A 7 13.21 61.82 -0.51
N ILE A 8 13.37 61.58 0.79
CA ILE A 8 13.58 60.30 1.48
C ILE A 8 12.33 59.43 1.30
N PHE A 9 12.51 58.15 0.96
CA PHE A 9 11.58 57.07 1.35
C PHE A 9 12.39 55.93 1.99
N LEU A 10 12.37 55.93 3.32
CA LEU A 10 12.85 54.86 4.18
C LEU A 10 11.69 53.88 4.37
N PHE A 11 11.72 52.73 3.72
CA PHE A 11 10.81 51.63 4.03
C PHE A 11 11.38 50.81 5.19
N LEU A 12 10.91 51.12 6.41
CA LEU A 12 10.95 50.24 7.55
C LEU A 12 9.83 49.20 7.39
N LEU A 13 10.16 47.96 7.02
CA LEU A 13 9.29 46.82 7.22
C LEU A 13 9.73 46.08 8.47
N PHE A 14 9.02 46.37 9.56
CA PHE A 14 8.86 45.45 10.68
C PHE A 14 7.98 44.28 10.20
N ALA A 15 8.55 43.08 10.10
CA ALA A 15 7.78 41.85 10.15
C ALA A 15 8.19 41.11 11.44
N CYS A 16 7.29 41.22 12.42
CA CYS A 16 7.32 40.46 13.65
C CYS A 16 6.73 39.07 13.39
N GLY A 17 7.39 38.03 13.89
CA GLY A 17 6.81 36.78 14.37
C GLY A 17 5.92 35.97 13.44
N GLN A 18 6.43 34.81 13.02
CA GLN A 18 5.64 33.59 13.13
C GLN A 18 6.55 32.41 13.43
N ASP A 19 6.41 31.87 14.64
CA ASP A 19 6.91 30.56 15.03
C ASP A 19 6.27 29.50 14.12
N ASP A 20 7.02 28.97 13.15
CA ASP A 20 6.70 27.72 12.48
C ASP A 20 7.30 26.55 13.27
N SER A 21 6.90 26.43 14.54
CA SER A 21 7.04 25.18 15.28
C SER A 21 5.93 24.23 14.84
N GLY A 22 6.24 23.26 13.96
CA GLY A 22 5.38 22.08 13.81
C GLY A 22 5.16 21.46 12.42
N LYS A 23 5.89 21.85 11.37
CA LYS A 23 5.87 21.12 10.08
C LYS A 23 7.25 20.63 9.67
N SER A 24 7.94 19.94 10.57
CA SER A 24 9.11 19.14 10.19
C SER A 24 8.65 17.75 9.74
N GLY A 25 8.59 17.53 8.44
CA GLY A 25 8.97 16.24 7.86
C GLY A 25 7.88 15.18 7.67
N LEU A 26 6.73 15.52 7.09
CA LEU A 26 6.18 14.61 6.09
C LEU A 26 7.00 14.81 4.82
N SER A 27 8.18 14.19 4.78
CA SER A 27 8.87 13.98 3.52
C SER A 27 7.88 13.40 2.52
N ASN A 28 7.89 13.86 1.27
CA ASN A 28 7.15 13.26 0.16
C ASN A 28 7.55 11.79 0.01
N PHE A 29 6.95 10.94 0.84
CA PHE A 29 7.17 9.53 0.82
C PHE A 29 6.36 8.98 -0.34
N GLU A 30 7.07 8.33 -1.26
CA GLU A 30 6.46 7.64 -2.38
C GLU A 30 6.25 6.19 -1.98
N SER A 31 4.99 5.74 -1.95
CA SER A 31 4.69 4.32 -1.81
C SER A 31 5.01 3.63 -3.13
N THR A 32 5.57 2.42 -3.05
CA THR A 32 5.98 1.65 -4.22
C THR A 32 5.59 0.20 -4.04
N ALA A 33 5.29 -0.49 -5.14
CA ALA A 33 5.07 -1.93 -5.12
C ALA A 33 5.52 -2.56 -6.43
N SER A 34 5.87 -3.84 -6.38
CA SER A 34 6.15 -4.63 -7.58
C SER A 34 5.83 -6.08 -7.32
N PHE A 35 5.34 -6.79 -8.32
CA PHE A 35 5.06 -8.22 -8.24
C PHE A 35 5.05 -8.87 -9.62
N HIS A 36 5.25 -10.19 -9.63
CA HIS A 36 5.28 -11.00 -10.84
C HIS A 36 4.13 -12.01 -10.86
N LEU A 37 3.21 -11.84 -11.81
CA LEU A 37 2.07 -12.73 -12.03
C LEU A 37 2.36 -13.76 -13.12
N VAL A 38 2.09 -15.03 -12.83
CA VAL A 38 2.27 -16.14 -13.77
C VAL A 38 1.08 -17.10 -13.74
N GLY A 39 0.62 -17.56 -14.90
CA GLY A 39 -0.47 -18.54 -15.02
C GLY A 39 -1.77 -17.93 -15.54
N ASP A 40 -2.73 -18.76 -15.97
CA ASP A 40 -4.03 -18.34 -16.55
C ASP A 40 -3.95 -17.20 -17.61
N GLY A 41 -2.85 -17.16 -18.37
CA GLY A 41 -2.57 -16.15 -19.40
C GLY A 41 -1.69 -14.98 -18.96
N TYR A 42 -1.36 -14.87 -17.68
CA TYR A 42 -0.38 -13.91 -17.15
C TYR A 42 1.05 -14.45 -17.27
N ASP A 43 1.96 -13.55 -17.62
CA ASP A 43 3.42 -13.70 -17.56
C ASP A 43 4.00 -12.28 -17.56
N GLU A 44 3.78 -11.56 -16.46
CA GLU A 44 4.09 -10.13 -16.39
C GLU A 44 4.65 -9.70 -15.03
N VAL A 45 5.60 -8.76 -15.10
CA VAL A 45 6.14 -8.06 -13.94
C VAL A 45 5.52 -6.68 -13.90
N THR A 46 4.82 -6.41 -12.80
CA THR A 46 4.12 -5.16 -12.55
C THR A 46 4.92 -4.31 -11.57
N SER A 47 4.95 -3.00 -11.80
CA SER A 47 5.59 -2.02 -10.91
C SER A 47 4.68 -0.82 -10.77
N PHE A 48 4.43 -0.44 -9.51
CA PHE A 48 3.53 0.64 -9.13
C PHE A 48 4.24 1.67 -8.26
N ASN A 49 3.80 2.92 -8.37
CA ASN A 49 4.20 4.02 -7.50
C ASN A 49 2.99 4.89 -7.13
N SER A 50 3.03 5.57 -5.99
CA SER A 50 1.89 6.34 -5.48
C SER A 50 1.49 7.56 -6.31
N ASN A 51 2.30 8.00 -7.29
CA ASN A 51 1.93 9.10 -8.18
C ASN A 51 0.90 8.64 -9.21
N ASP A 52 1.02 7.41 -9.70
CA ASP A 52 0.18 6.87 -10.78
C ASP A 52 -0.82 5.81 -10.28
N ASN A 53 -0.55 5.18 -9.14
CA ASN A 53 -1.22 3.99 -8.65
C ASN A 53 -1.76 4.18 -7.22
N LEU A 54 -2.83 3.46 -6.87
CA LEU A 54 -3.33 3.44 -5.51
C LEU A 54 -2.55 2.41 -4.70
N ILE A 55 -1.74 2.88 -3.75
CA ILE A 55 -0.95 2.04 -2.86
C ILE A 55 -1.14 2.56 -1.43
N PHE A 56 -1.71 1.74 -0.55
CA PHE A 56 -1.87 2.09 0.86
C PHE A 56 -1.78 0.88 1.79
N SER A 57 -1.56 1.15 3.08
CA SER A 57 -1.82 0.21 4.17
C SER A 57 -2.71 0.88 5.21
N GLN A 58 -3.84 0.27 5.50
CA GLN A 58 -4.82 0.76 6.47
C GLN A 58 -4.91 -0.21 7.64
N LEU A 59 -4.64 0.29 8.85
CA LEU A 59 -4.80 -0.43 10.12
C LEU A 59 -6.13 -0.02 10.77
N PHE A 60 -6.95 -1.01 11.07
CA PHE A 60 -8.25 -0.84 11.73
C PHE A 60 -8.16 -1.07 13.25
N GLU A 61 -9.16 -0.57 14.00
CA GLU A 61 -9.24 -0.70 15.47
C GLU A 61 -9.23 -2.15 15.98
N ASN A 62 -9.63 -3.12 15.16
CA ASN A 62 -9.64 -4.55 15.48
C ASN A 62 -8.30 -5.26 15.17
N ASN A 63 -7.23 -4.50 14.92
CA ASN A 63 -5.91 -5.00 14.47
C ASN A 63 -5.97 -5.76 13.14
N GLU A 64 -6.98 -5.55 12.31
CA GLU A 64 -6.89 -5.98 10.91
C GLU A 64 -6.09 -4.94 10.13
N MET A 65 -5.25 -5.39 9.22
CA MET A 65 -4.56 -4.53 8.28
C MET A 65 -4.93 -4.91 6.86
N TRP A 66 -5.34 -3.92 6.08
CA TRP A 66 -5.62 -4.05 4.66
C TRP A 66 -4.59 -3.26 3.86
N ILE A 67 -3.98 -3.91 2.88
CA ILE A 67 -2.97 -3.33 2.00
C ILE A 67 -3.45 -3.51 0.58
N ARG A 68 -3.54 -2.42 -0.19
CA ARG A 68 -3.95 -2.46 -1.59
C ARG A 68 -2.82 -1.98 -2.50
N LEU A 69 -2.59 -2.72 -3.58
CA LEU A 69 -1.63 -2.41 -4.64
C LEU A 69 -2.39 -2.41 -5.98
N ALA A 70 -2.84 -1.25 -6.46
CA ALA A 70 -3.77 -1.18 -7.58
C ALA A 70 -3.30 -0.30 -8.74
N ALA A 71 -3.58 -0.75 -9.98
CA ALA A 71 -3.09 -0.11 -11.20
C ALA A 71 -3.58 1.34 -11.42
N SER A 72 -4.64 1.79 -10.72
CA SER A 72 -5.10 3.17 -10.83
C SER A 72 -5.63 3.72 -9.51
N GLN A 73 -5.60 5.05 -9.37
CA GLN A 73 -6.17 5.78 -8.22
C GLN A 73 -7.67 5.53 -8.02
N ASN A 74 -8.39 5.19 -9.10
CA ASN A 74 -9.83 4.96 -9.08
C ASN A 74 -10.20 3.49 -8.79
N ALA A 75 -9.22 2.60 -8.64
CA ALA A 75 -9.42 1.19 -8.29
C ALA A 75 -9.74 1.01 -6.79
N ASN A 76 -10.55 1.92 -6.24
CA ASN A 76 -11.09 1.77 -4.90
C ASN A 76 -12.40 0.99 -4.97
N GLY A 77 -12.32 -0.34 -4.87
CA GLY A 77 -13.43 -1.27 -4.94
C GLY A 77 -13.02 -2.58 -5.62
N GLU A 78 -13.93 -3.20 -6.37
CA GLU A 78 -13.71 -4.47 -7.09
C GLU A 78 -13.28 -4.27 -8.56
N HIS A 79 -13.08 -3.04 -9.01
CA HIS A 79 -12.84 -2.71 -10.42
C HIS A 79 -11.36 -2.47 -10.72
N GLY A 80 -10.92 -2.95 -11.89
CA GLY A 80 -9.54 -2.82 -12.36
C GLY A 80 -8.56 -3.78 -11.69
N SER A 81 -7.36 -3.87 -12.26
CA SER A 81 -6.36 -4.84 -11.82
C SER A 81 -5.66 -4.42 -10.52
N HIS A 82 -5.74 -5.25 -9.48
CA HIS A 82 -5.14 -4.96 -8.18
C HIS A 82 -4.91 -6.18 -7.30
N ILE A 83 -3.96 -6.04 -6.37
CA ILE A 83 -3.76 -6.95 -5.24
C ILE A 83 -4.35 -6.33 -3.98
N ASP A 84 -5.12 -7.13 -3.24
CA ASP A 84 -5.44 -6.88 -1.84
C ASP A 84 -4.73 -7.89 -0.96
N ILE A 85 -4.04 -7.40 0.07
CA ILE A 85 -3.44 -8.21 1.13
C ILE A 85 -4.13 -7.84 2.43
N ASP A 86 -4.74 -8.83 3.05
CA ASP A 86 -5.34 -8.67 4.36
C ASP A 86 -4.54 -9.43 5.40
N ILE A 87 -4.38 -8.82 6.57
CA ILE A 87 -3.68 -9.41 7.71
C ILE A 87 -4.64 -9.41 8.89
N CYS A 88 -4.94 -10.61 9.37
CA CYS A 88 -5.68 -10.85 10.59
C CYS A 88 -4.75 -10.80 11.80
N ASP A 89 -5.13 -10.03 12.83
CA ASP A 89 -4.36 -9.87 14.06
C ASP A 89 -2.93 -9.37 13.78
N TYR A 90 -2.85 -8.23 13.11
CA TYR A 90 -1.61 -7.53 12.78
C TYR A 90 -0.82 -7.17 14.05
N SER A 91 0.44 -7.60 14.09
CA SER A 91 1.33 -7.43 15.24
C SER A 91 2.64 -6.72 14.91
N GLY A 92 2.75 -6.14 13.72
CA GLY A 92 3.97 -5.47 13.24
C GLY A 92 4.88 -6.37 12.40
N SER A 93 6.19 -6.20 12.58
CA SER A 93 7.23 -6.98 11.88
C SER A 93 7.14 -8.46 12.22
N ALA A 94 6.70 -9.28 11.28
CA ALA A 94 6.60 -10.72 11.44
C ALA A 94 6.54 -11.44 10.08
N LYS A 95 6.69 -12.76 10.13
CA LYS A 95 6.26 -13.65 9.04
C LYS A 95 4.85 -14.15 9.35
N TYR A 96 3.93 -13.96 8.43
CA TYR A 96 2.53 -14.36 8.58
C TYR A 96 2.26 -15.67 7.83
N ALA A 97 1.48 -16.56 8.43
CA ALA A 97 1.04 -17.81 7.81
C ALA A 97 -0.23 -17.57 6.97
N PRO A 98 -0.41 -18.25 5.83
CA PRO A 98 -1.58 -18.08 4.99
C PRO A 98 -2.84 -18.54 5.73
N ILE A 99 -3.94 -17.84 5.49
CA ILE A 99 -5.27 -18.20 5.94
C ILE A 99 -6.20 -18.36 4.74
N ASP A 100 -7.35 -19.00 4.96
CA ASP A 100 -8.39 -19.08 3.94
C ASP A 100 -9.26 -17.81 4.03
N PRO A 101 -9.23 -16.93 3.01
CA PRO A 101 -9.93 -15.67 3.06
C PRO A 101 -11.45 -15.82 2.96
N GLN A 102 -11.95 -17.01 2.62
CA GLN A 102 -13.38 -17.31 2.63
C GLN A 102 -13.92 -17.63 4.03
N LYS A 103 -13.04 -17.83 5.03
CA LYS A 103 -13.42 -18.13 6.43
C LYS A 103 -13.38 -16.89 7.33
N ARG A 104 -13.95 -15.78 6.85
CA ARG A 104 -14.08 -14.52 7.59
C ARG A 104 -15.34 -14.52 8.48
N PRO A 105 -15.38 -13.73 9.58
CA PRO A 105 -14.31 -12.85 10.11
C PRO A 105 -13.09 -13.64 10.58
N CYS A 106 -11.94 -12.97 10.74
CA CYS A 106 -10.68 -13.59 11.12
C CYS A 106 -10.84 -14.56 12.30
N SER A 107 -10.66 -15.86 12.03
CA SER A 107 -10.75 -16.92 13.06
C SER A 107 -9.39 -17.26 13.69
N LYS A 108 -8.30 -16.79 13.09
CA LYS A 108 -6.90 -16.94 13.54
C LYS A 108 -6.04 -15.80 12.99
N SER A 109 -4.89 -15.57 13.61
CA SER A 109 -3.85 -14.69 13.06
C SER A 109 -3.26 -15.26 11.77
N GLY A 110 -2.94 -14.40 10.82
CA GLY A 110 -2.33 -14.76 9.55
C GLY A 110 -2.64 -13.74 8.46
N TRP A 111 -2.41 -14.11 7.20
CA TRP A 111 -2.64 -13.24 6.06
C TRP A 111 -3.35 -13.95 4.92
N ASP A 112 -4.00 -13.19 4.08
CA ASP A 112 -4.50 -13.64 2.78
C ASP A 112 -4.22 -12.61 1.69
N ILE A 113 -4.31 -13.07 0.45
CA ILE A 113 -4.06 -12.30 -0.74
C ILE A 113 -5.12 -12.58 -1.80
N TRP A 114 -5.55 -11.50 -2.43
CA TRP A 114 -6.49 -11.50 -3.54
C TRP A 114 -5.85 -10.82 -4.75
N TRP A 115 -6.07 -11.38 -5.93
CA TRP A 115 -5.85 -10.71 -7.21
C TRP A 115 -7.20 -10.47 -7.88
N HIS A 116 -7.46 -9.22 -8.21
CA HIS A 116 -8.64 -8.81 -8.95
C HIS A 116 -8.19 -8.34 -10.33
N ASP A 117 -8.88 -8.78 -11.38
CA ASP A 117 -8.71 -8.33 -12.76
C ASP A 117 -10.07 -8.32 -13.45
N ASP A 118 -10.82 -7.24 -13.20
CA ASP A 118 -12.20 -7.01 -13.66
C ASP A 118 -13.16 -8.17 -13.35
N SER A 119 -13.28 -9.12 -14.28
CA SER A 119 -14.19 -10.27 -14.16
C SER A 119 -13.57 -11.49 -13.49
N LYS A 120 -12.27 -11.44 -13.20
CA LYS A 120 -11.53 -12.53 -12.59
C LYS A 120 -11.10 -12.12 -11.19
N VAL A 121 -11.36 -12.99 -10.23
CA VAL A 121 -10.88 -12.86 -8.85
C VAL A 121 -10.16 -14.14 -8.49
N TYR A 122 -8.97 -14.04 -7.92
CA TYR A 122 -8.18 -15.16 -7.43
C TYR A 122 -7.80 -14.90 -5.99
N PHE A 123 -7.66 -15.95 -5.19
CA PHE A 123 -7.25 -15.84 -3.80
C PHE A 123 -6.45 -17.06 -3.34
N ASN A 124 -5.61 -16.88 -2.32
CA ASN A 124 -4.89 -18.02 -1.74
C ASN A 124 -5.83 -18.90 -0.91
N GLN A 125 -5.42 -20.15 -0.70
CA GLN A 125 -6.00 -21.02 0.32
C GLN A 125 -5.05 -21.12 1.53
N GLU A 126 -5.57 -21.64 2.64
CA GLU A 126 -4.75 -22.00 3.80
C GLU A 126 -3.67 -23.04 3.45
N THR A 127 -3.90 -23.85 2.42
CA THR A 127 -2.98 -24.89 1.92
C THR A 127 -2.08 -24.44 0.77
N SER A 128 -2.21 -23.19 0.29
CA SER A 128 -1.34 -22.65 -0.77
C SER A 128 0.12 -22.67 -0.31
N ASN A 129 1.02 -23.17 -1.16
CA ASN A 129 2.43 -23.33 -0.80
C ASN A 129 3.38 -23.29 -2.02
N PRO A 130 4.44 -22.48 -1.99
CA PRO A 130 4.75 -21.46 -0.98
C PRO A 130 3.65 -20.39 -0.91
N CYS A 131 3.33 -19.90 0.28
CA CYS A 131 2.50 -18.70 0.45
C CYS A 131 2.97 -17.96 1.70
N ILE A 132 3.78 -16.94 1.48
CA ILE A 132 4.57 -16.28 2.51
C ILE A 132 4.36 -14.77 2.40
N LEU A 133 4.12 -14.13 3.55
CA LEU A 133 4.24 -12.69 3.73
C LEU A 133 5.23 -12.43 4.87
N ILE A 134 6.22 -11.57 4.62
CA ILE A 134 7.16 -11.10 5.63
C ILE A 134 7.08 -9.58 5.67
N LEU A 135 6.75 -9.04 6.85
CA LEU A 135 6.66 -7.61 7.08
C LEU A 135 7.84 -7.10 7.89
N THR A 136 8.30 -5.90 7.55
CA THR A 136 9.21 -5.09 8.34
C THR A 136 8.58 -3.72 8.55
N GLN A 137 8.53 -3.28 9.80
CA GLN A 137 8.00 -1.98 10.20
C GLN A 137 9.11 -1.13 10.83
N ASN A 138 9.20 0.14 10.39
CA ASN A 138 10.04 1.16 10.98
C ASN A 138 9.23 2.44 11.17
N GLY A 139 8.80 2.71 12.41
CA GLY A 139 7.82 3.75 12.69
C GLY A 139 6.50 3.44 11.98
N ASP A 140 5.99 4.40 11.21
CA ASP A 140 4.78 4.22 10.39
C ASP A 140 5.08 3.68 8.99
N MET A 141 6.35 3.50 8.63
CA MET A 141 6.72 2.90 7.35
C MET A 141 6.63 1.39 7.45
N LEU A 142 5.81 0.80 6.58
CA LEU A 142 5.66 -0.64 6.40
C LEU A 142 6.32 -1.07 5.10
N SER A 143 7.05 -2.18 5.14
CA SER A 143 7.58 -2.86 3.96
C SER A 143 7.20 -4.33 4.04
N GLY A 144 6.84 -4.91 2.90
CA GLY A 144 6.52 -6.32 2.80
C GLY A 144 7.23 -6.96 1.62
N VAL A 145 7.58 -8.23 1.78
CA VAL A 145 7.89 -9.14 0.68
C VAL A 145 6.92 -10.31 0.76
N PHE A 146 6.44 -10.74 -0.40
CA PHE A 146 5.43 -11.78 -0.50
C PHE A 146 5.63 -12.65 -1.73
N GLU A 147 5.23 -13.90 -1.61
CA GLU A 147 5.08 -14.85 -2.70
C GLU A 147 3.89 -15.74 -2.36
N CYS A 148 3.13 -16.16 -3.35
CA CYS A 148 2.08 -17.14 -3.15
C CYS A 148 1.82 -17.91 -4.44
N ASP A 149 2.12 -19.19 -4.40
CA ASP A 149 1.68 -20.17 -5.39
C ASP A 149 0.25 -20.59 -5.07
N ASP A 150 -0.43 -21.18 -6.06
CA ASP A 150 -1.79 -21.70 -5.92
C ASP A 150 -2.80 -20.62 -5.47
N VAL A 151 -2.76 -19.45 -6.10
CA VAL A 151 -3.82 -18.43 -5.99
C VAL A 151 -4.93 -18.84 -6.95
N ILE A 152 -6.05 -19.30 -6.40
CA ILE A 152 -7.10 -20.03 -7.13
C ILE A 152 -8.22 -19.09 -7.54
N LYS A 153 -8.71 -19.28 -8.77
CA LYS A 153 -9.82 -18.51 -9.32
C LYS A 153 -11.12 -18.79 -8.57
N MET A 154 -11.80 -17.73 -8.15
CA MET A 154 -13.14 -17.81 -7.59
C MET A 154 -14.12 -18.43 -8.58
N GLY A 155 -14.81 -19.48 -8.14
CA GLY A 155 -15.80 -20.20 -8.96
C GLY A 155 -15.19 -21.00 -10.12
N GLY A 156 -13.88 -21.26 -10.12
CA GLY A 156 -13.20 -21.99 -11.18
C GLY A 156 -12.12 -22.94 -10.66
N THR A 157 -11.33 -23.47 -11.59
CA THR A 157 -10.20 -24.39 -11.31
C THR A 157 -8.86 -23.84 -11.77
N SER A 158 -8.84 -22.68 -12.45
CA SER A 158 -7.59 -22.04 -12.87
C SER A 158 -6.83 -21.51 -11.66
N THR A 159 -5.51 -21.51 -11.75
CA THR A 159 -4.60 -20.94 -10.76
C THR A 159 -3.65 -19.94 -11.41
N ILE A 160 -3.22 -18.99 -10.61
CA ILE A 160 -2.10 -18.10 -10.88
C ILE A 160 -1.10 -18.20 -9.74
N GLN A 161 0.09 -17.68 -9.98
CA GLN A 161 1.19 -17.56 -9.03
C GLN A 161 1.56 -16.09 -8.90
N ILE A 162 1.89 -15.69 -7.69
CA ILE A 162 2.61 -14.45 -7.38
C ILE A 162 4.01 -14.90 -6.99
N LYS A 163 4.92 -14.94 -7.96
CA LYS A 163 6.27 -15.55 -7.78
C LYS A 163 7.14 -14.76 -6.83
N ASP A 164 7.09 -13.45 -6.97
CA ASP A 164 7.79 -12.51 -6.13
C ASP A 164 6.97 -11.23 -6.07
N GLY A 165 6.97 -10.60 -4.91
CA GLY A 165 6.15 -9.44 -4.60
C GLY A 165 6.83 -8.62 -3.52
N SER A 166 6.76 -7.31 -3.64
CA SER A 166 7.23 -6.38 -2.62
C SER A 166 6.40 -5.12 -2.61
N PHE A 167 6.29 -4.51 -1.44
CA PHE A 167 5.69 -3.20 -1.29
C PHE A 167 6.36 -2.40 -0.19
N LYS A 168 6.16 -1.08 -0.26
CA LYS A 168 6.59 -0.12 0.73
C LYS A 168 5.56 1.00 0.80
N THR A 169 4.99 1.24 1.97
CA THR A 169 3.89 2.21 2.17
C THR A 169 3.89 2.76 3.60
N MET A 170 3.14 3.83 3.84
CA MET A 170 2.85 4.32 5.18
C MET A 170 1.62 3.61 5.75
N ILE A 171 1.62 3.35 7.06
CA ILE A 171 0.47 2.85 7.80
C ILE A 171 -0.46 4.02 8.10
N GLU A 172 -1.68 3.94 7.58
CA GLU A 172 -2.78 4.83 7.92
C GLU A 172 -3.66 4.17 8.99
N ARG A 173 -4.02 4.92 10.04
CA ARG A 173 -4.86 4.42 11.13
C ARG A 173 -6.27 4.96 10.96
N LYS A 174 -7.26 4.07 11.03
CA LYS A 174 -8.68 4.41 10.95
C LYS A 174 -9.37 4.19 12.29
#